data_AF-A0A7C1HNQ8-F1
#
_entry.id   AF-A0A7C1HNQ8-F1
#
_cell.length_a   1.000
_cell.length_b   1.000
_cell.length_c   1.000
_cell.angle_alpha   90.00
_cell.angle_beta   90.00
_cell.angle_gamma   90.00
#
_symmetry.space_group_name_H-M   'P 1'
#
loop_
_entity.id
_entity.type
_entity.pdbx_description
1 polymer ?
#
loop_
_entity_poly.entity_id
_entity_poly.type
_entity_poly.pdbx_seq_one_letter_code
_entity_poly.pdbx_strand_id
1 'polypeptide(L)'
;MKSVLSAQYGFFRPYVRSVIYRFLDYGILHNGFARVRCGECGHEYLLAFSCKRRHFCPSCHQKRVMEFGEWLCKEVLKAVPHRHFVFSIPKILRRYFLYDRKLLSELSHCAWETLKEFFQEIVPVPEEDAVSGAVVAIHSFGDFLGWHHHLHILCTDGCFYGSGMFRVAPLFELKHLEAIFRHKVFKMLL
;
A
#
# COMPACT_ATOMS: atom_id res chain seq x y z
N MET A 1 -5.04 -31.44 -11.31
CA MET A 1 -4.00 -31.07 -12.30
C MET A 1 -3.59 -29.62 -12.09
N LYS A 2 -2.40 -29.35 -11.54
CA LYS A 2 -1.85 -27.98 -11.55
C LYS A 2 -1.43 -27.68 -12.99
N SER A 3 -2.04 -26.69 -13.63
CA SER A 3 -1.66 -26.29 -14.99
C SER A 3 -0.20 -25.82 -14.99
N VAL A 4 0.52 -26.00 -16.10
CA VAL A 4 1.90 -25.47 -16.26
C VAL A 4 1.97 -23.97 -15.93
N LEU A 5 0.92 -23.22 -16.30
CA LEU A 5 0.75 -21.81 -15.95
C LEU A 5 0.72 -21.57 -14.43
N SER A 6 0.09 -22.46 -13.66
CA SER A 6 0.01 -22.31 -12.20
C SER A 6 1.35 -22.52 -11.48
N ALA A 7 2.26 -23.30 -12.08
CA ALA A 7 3.61 -23.52 -11.55
C ALA A 7 4.59 -22.37 -11.86
N GLN A 8 4.27 -21.54 -12.87
CA GLN A 8 5.09 -20.39 -13.24
C GLN A 8 4.55 -19.08 -12.68
N TYR A 9 3.22 -18.90 -12.70
CA TYR A 9 2.53 -17.64 -12.39
C TYR A 9 1.68 -17.71 -11.12
N GLY A 10 1.75 -18.81 -10.38
CA GLY A 10 0.91 -19.03 -9.22
C GLY A 10 -0.53 -19.39 -9.58
N PHE A 11 -1.35 -19.63 -8.57
CA PHE A 11 -2.74 -20.03 -8.75
C PHE A 11 -3.59 -18.92 -9.38
N PHE A 12 -4.37 -19.25 -10.43
CA PHE A 12 -5.33 -18.33 -11.01
C PHE A 12 -6.53 -18.14 -10.07
N ARG A 13 -6.53 -17.02 -9.34
CA ARG A 13 -7.54 -16.72 -8.33
C ARG A 13 -8.89 -16.41 -9.00
N PRO A 14 -10.00 -17.05 -8.60
CA PRO A 14 -11.33 -16.82 -9.19
C PRO A 14 -11.77 -15.34 -9.19
N TYR A 15 -11.37 -14.57 -8.17
CA TYR A 15 -11.63 -13.14 -8.11
C TYR A 15 -11.05 -12.36 -9.30
N VAL A 16 -9.88 -12.74 -9.83
CA VAL A 16 -9.22 -12.07 -10.97
C VAL A 16 -10.14 -12.09 -12.19
N ARG A 17 -10.77 -13.22 -12.47
CA ARG A 17 -11.76 -13.36 -13.55
C ARG A 17 -12.92 -12.37 -13.39
N SER A 18 -13.44 -12.23 -12.17
CA SER A 18 -14.54 -11.28 -11.89
C SER A 18 -14.13 -9.82 -12.05
N VAL A 19 -12.85 -9.50 -11.87
CA VAL A 19 -12.31 -8.15 -12.07
C VAL A 19 -12.19 -7.84 -13.54
N ILE A 20 -11.64 -8.79 -14.33
CA ILE A 20 -11.48 -8.65 -15.77
C ILE A 20 -12.83 -8.46 -16.44
N TYR A 21 -13.82 -9.34 -16.20
CA TYR A 21 -15.13 -9.20 -16.86
C TYR A 21 -15.83 -7.89 -16.53
N ARG A 22 -15.82 -7.45 -15.26
CA ARG A 22 -16.41 -6.14 -14.93
C ARG A 22 -15.65 -4.96 -15.52
N PHE A 23 -14.36 -5.12 -15.79
CA PHE A 23 -13.61 -4.11 -16.52
C PHE A 23 -13.99 -4.09 -18.01
N LEU A 24 -14.27 -5.23 -18.62
CA LEU A 24 -14.76 -5.26 -20.01
C LEU A 24 -16.12 -4.57 -20.15
N ASP A 25 -16.93 -4.59 -19.09
CA ASP A 25 -18.22 -3.89 -19.06
C ASP A 25 -18.10 -2.38 -18.76
N TYR A 26 -16.91 -1.90 -18.39
CA TYR A 26 -16.67 -0.53 -17.93
C TYR A 26 -16.90 0.50 -19.04
N GLY A 27 -17.60 1.59 -18.71
CA GLY A 27 -17.70 2.74 -19.60
C GLY A 27 -18.69 2.58 -20.74
N ILE A 28 -19.44 1.46 -20.76
CA ILE A 28 -20.40 1.18 -21.82
C ILE A 28 -21.81 1.59 -21.37
N LEU A 29 -22.43 2.54 -22.10
CA LEU A 29 -23.75 3.08 -21.78
C LEU A 29 -24.86 2.01 -21.78
N HIS A 30 -24.77 0.98 -22.64
CA HIS A 30 -25.77 -0.10 -22.65
C HIS A 30 -25.82 -0.89 -21.33
N ASN A 31 -24.73 -0.87 -20.55
CA ASN A 31 -24.63 -1.52 -19.25
C ASN A 31 -25.12 -0.63 -18.08
N GLY A 32 -25.71 0.52 -18.38
CA GLY A 32 -26.25 1.46 -17.42
C GLY A 32 -25.42 2.73 -17.26
N PHE A 33 -26.12 3.82 -16.97
CA PHE A 33 -25.54 5.15 -16.84
C PHE A 33 -26.35 6.01 -15.87
N ALA A 34 -25.70 7.05 -15.34
CA ALA A 34 -26.38 8.18 -14.71
C ALA A 34 -26.50 9.32 -15.73
N ARG A 35 -27.67 9.96 -15.80
CA ARG A 35 -27.82 11.24 -16.51
C ARG A 35 -27.53 12.35 -15.51
N VAL A 36 -26.49 13.14 -15.76
CA VAL A 36 -26.10 14.26 -14.92
C VAL A 36 -26.60 15.53 -15.60
N ARG A 37 -27.34 16.36 -14.87
CA ARG A 37 -27.88 17.63 -15.34
C ARG A 37 -27.44 18.76 -14.42
N CYS A 38 -26.92 19.84 -14.98
CA CYS A 38 -26.72 21.08 -14.26
C CYS A 38 -28.06 21.80 -14.06
N GLY A 39 -28.37 22.16 -12.81
CA GLY A 39 -29.61 22.88 -12.47
C GLY A 39 -29.65 24.33 -12.98
N GLU A 40 -28.49 24.96 -13.20
CA GLU A 40 -28.39 26.38 -13.56
C GLU A 40 -28.36 26.60 -15.07
N CYS A 41 -27.44 25.96 -15.79
CA CYS A 41 -27.27 26.14 -17.24
C CYS A 41 -28.00 25.09 -18.09
N GLY A 42 -28.59 24.07 -17.46
CA GLY A 42 -29.30 23.00 -18.15
C GLY A 42 -28.41 22.02 -18.95
N HIS A 43 -27.08 22.17 -18.92
CA HIS A 43 -26.16 21.23 -19.57
C HIS A 43 -26.34 19.81 -19.01
N GLU A 44 -26.28 18.81 -19.90
CA GLU A 44 -26.48 17.41 -19.56
C GLU A 44 -25.47 16.50 -20.26
N TYR A 45 -25.10 15.43 -19.57
CA TYR A 45 -24.32 14.33 -20.16
C TYR A 45 -24.68 13.00 -19.51
N LEU A 46 -24.34 11.91 -20.20
CA LEU A 46 -24.49 10.55 -19.69
C LEU A 46 -23.15 10.05 -19.15
N LEU A 47 -23.16 9.59 -17.90
CA LEU A 47 -22.01 8.99 -17.24
C LEU A 47 -22.23 7.48 -17.11
N ALA A 48 -21.54 6.69 -17.93
CA ALA A 48 -21.57 5.24 -17.84
C ALA A 48 -21.08 4.76 -16.46
N PHE A 49 -21.65 3.66 -15.98
CA PHE A 49 -21.24 3.10 -14.69
C PHE A 49 -19.80 2.56 -14.71
N SER A 50 -19.13 2.73 -13.57
CA SER A 50 -17.77 2.26 -13.39
C SER A 50 -17.71 0.78 -13.00
N CYS A 51 -16.59 0.09 -13.26
CA CYS A 51 -16.43 -1.31 -12.85
C CYS A 51 -16.40 -1.49 -11.32
N LYS A 52 -16.15 -0.40 -10.57
CA LYS A 52 -15.99 -0.34 -9.10
C LYS A 52 -14.93 -1.31 -8.52
N ARG A 53 -14.10 -1.94 -9.37
CA ARG A 53 -13.05 -2.89 -8.96
C ARG A 53 -11.76 -2.16 -8.60
N ARG A 54 -10.93 -2.82 -7.79
CA ARG A 54 -9.65 -2.29 -7.29
C ARG A 54 -8.52 -2.73 -8.24
N HIS A 55 -7.52 -1.88 -8.42
CA HIS A 55 -6.21 -2.18 -9.02
C HIS A 55 -6.11 -2.47 -10.51
N PHE A 56 -7.21 -2.82 -11.20
CA PHE A 56 -7.15 -3.16 -12.63
C PHE A 56 -7.63 -2.03 -13.55
N CYS A 57 -8.74 -1.37 -13.22
CA CYS A 57 -9.28 -0.25 -14.00
C CYS A 57 -8.56 1.05 -13.60
N PRO A 58 -7.87 1.74 -14.52
CA PRO A 58 -7.13 2.97 -14.22
C PRO A 58 -8.03 4.05 -13.61
N SER A 59 -9.22 4.30 -14.17
CA SER A 59 -10.14 5.33 -13.69
C SER A 59 -10.65 5.04 -12.26
N CYS A 60 -11.03 3.78 -11.99
CA CYS A 60 -11.50 3.39 -10.66
C CYS A 60 -10.36 3.38 -9.63
N HIS A 61 -9.15 2.99 -10.05
CA HIS A 61 -7.97 3.01 -9.20
C HIS A 61 -7.58 4.45 -8.86
N GLN A 62 -7.49 5.32 -9.86
CA GLN A 62 -7.12 6.73 -9.69
C GLN A 62 -8.09 7.45 -8.75
N LYS A 63 -9.41 7.26 -8.93
CA LYS A 63 -10.41 7.83 -8.02
C LYS A 63 -10.15 7.42 -6.56
N ARG A 64 -9.88 6.14 -6.31
CA ARG A 64 -9.60 5.63 -4.95
C ARG A 64 -8.29 6.17 -4.39
N VAL A 65 -7.26 6.33 -5.23
CA VAL A 65 -5.98 6.94 -4.81
C VAL A 65 -6.20 8.38 -4.37
N MET A 66 -6.99 9.15 -5.12
CA MET A 66 -7.33 10.53 -4.77
C MET A 66 -8.15 10.62 -3.47
N GLU A 67 -9.22 9.82 -3.35
CA GLU A 67 -10.05 9.77 -2.13
C GLU A 67 -9.22 9.35 -0.90
N PHE A 68 -8.34 8.35 -1.06
CA PHE A 68 -7.46 7.91 0.02
C PHE A 68 -6.44 8.99 0.41
N GLY A 69 -5.82 9.66 -0.57
CA GLY A 69 -4.89 10.76 -0.30
C GLY A 69 -5.56 11.94 0.41
N GLU A 70 -6.77 12.31 -0.02
CA GLU A 70 -7.56 13.35 0.64
C GLU A 70 -7.89 12.98 2.09
N TRP A 71 -8.36 11.76 2.34
CA TRP A 71 -8.62 11.26 3.69
C TRP A 71 -7.36 11.25 4.56
N LEU A 72 -6.23 10.81 4.02
CA LEU A 72 -4.95 10.85 4.75
C LEU A 72 -4.61 12.27 5.19
N CYS A 73 -4.65 13.23 4.26
CA CYS A 73 -4.31 14.62 4.53
C CYS A 73 -5.26 15.30 5.53
N LYS A 74 -6.54 14.94 5.52
CA LYS A 74 -7.57 15.59 6.37
C LYS A 74 -7.70 14.95 7.74
N GLU A 75 -7.65 13.61 7.82
CA GLU A 75 -8.09 12.87 9.00
C GLU A 75 -6.95 12.12 9.72
N VAL A 76 -5.85 11.81 9.02
CA VAL A 76 -4.83 10.89 9.55
C VAL A 76 -3.52 11.59 9.86
N LEU A 77 -2.99 12.35 8.90
CA LEU A 77 -1.65 12.92 8.99
C LEU A 77 -1.66 14.15 9.91
N LYS A 78 -0.74 14.15 10.88
CA LYS A 78 -0.45 15.35 11.69
C LYS A 78 0.50 16.28 10.93
N ALA A 79 0.49 17.56 11.27
CA ALA A 79 1.43 18.54 10.71
C ALA A 79 2.84 18.38 11.30
N VAL A 80 3.52 17.27 10.98
CA VAL A 80 4.89 16.93 11.38
C VAL A 80 5.71 16.50 10.16
N PRO A 81 7.05 16.51 10.22
CA PRO A 81 7.87 15.93 9.15
C PRO A 81 7.53 14.46 8.91
N HIS A 82 7.44 14.08 7.64
CA HIS A 82 7.24 12.69 7.21
C HIS A 82 8.37 12.27 6.27
N ARG A 83 8.68 10.99 6.28
CA ARG A 83 9.66 10.36 5.39
C ARG A 83 9.01 9.20 4.65
N HIS A 84 9.32 9.11 3.36
CA HIS A 84 8.90 7.99 2.52
C HIS A 84 9.97 6.91 2.53
N PHE A 85 9.60 5.70 2.97
CA PHE A 85 10.46 4.51 2.94
C PHE A 85 9.96 3.53 1.90
N VAL A 86 10.90 2.88 1.21
CA VAL A 86 10.61 1.76 0.31
C VAL A 86 11.32 0.52 0.81
N PHE A 87 10.54 -0.47 1.25
CA PHE A 87 11.05 -1.78 1.64
C PHE A 87 10.86 -2.76 0.51
N SER A 88 11.91 -3.47 0.13
CA SER A 88 11.84 -4.51 -0.88
C SER A 88 12.53 -5.79 -0.40
N ILE A 89 12.12 -6.92 -0.94
CA ILE A 89 12.73 -8.22 -0.63
C ILE A 89 13.57 -8.73 -1.82
N PRO A 90 14.64 -9.49 -1.53
CA PRO A 90 15.44 -10.17 -2.56
C PRO A 90 14.59 -10.99 -3.51
N LYS A 91 14.98 -11.03 -4.80
CA LYS A 91 14.24 -11.71 -5.87
C LYS A 91 13.92 -13.17 -5.55
N ILE A 92 14.85 -13.88 -4.90
CA ILE A 92 14.69 -15.29 -4.51
C ILE A 92 13.51 -15.51 -3.56
N LEU A 93 13.23 -14.55 -2.66
CA LEU A 93 12.15 -14.67 -1.68
C LEU A 93 10.78 -14.35 -2.28
N ARG A 94 10.72 -13.56 -3.35
CA ARG A 94 9.45 -13.09 -3.95
C ARG A 94 8.53 -14.22 -4.42
N ARG A 95 9.08 -15.39 -4.75
CA ARG A 95 8.31 -16.57 -5.16
C ARG A 95 7.41 -17.09 -4.05
N TYR A 96 7.79 -16.99 -2.79
CA TYR A 96 6.94 -17.43 -1.67
C TYR A 96 5.66 -16.58 -1.59
N PHE A 97 5.78 -15.26 -1.75
CA PHE A 97 4.67 -14.30 -1.75
C PHE A 97 3.72 -14.44 -2.95
N LEU A 98 4.22 -15.02 -4.06
CA LEU A 98 3.38 -15.35 -5.20
C LEU A 98 2.38 -16.45 -4.86
N TYR A 99 2.84 -17.47 -4.12
CA TYR A 99 2.03 -18.64 -3.77
C TYR A 99 1.20 -18.43 -2.50
N ASP A 100 1.73 -17.70 -1.53
CA ASP A 100 1.01 -17.32 -0.31
C ASP A 100 0.87 -15.80 -0.21
N ARG A 101 -0.35 -15.31 -0.48
CA ARG A 101 -0.68 -13.89 -0.44
C ARG A 101 -0.85 -13.34 0.97
N LYS A 102 -1.00 -14.20 2.00
CA LYS A 102 -1.07 -13.76 3.40
C LYS A 102 0.26 -13.12 3.82
N LEU A 103 1.37 -13.62 3.28
CA LEU A 103 2.71 -13.07 3.49
C LEU A 103 2.81 -11.59 3.12
N LEU A 104 1.94 -11.06 2.24
CA LEU A 104 1.94 -9.63 1.95
C LEU A 104 1.54 -8.78 3.16
N SER A 105 0.58 -9.24 3.95
CA SER A 105 0.20 -8.58 5.20
C SER A 105 1.32 -8.68 6.22
N GLU A 106 1.90 -9.88 6.36
CA GLU A 106 3.03 -10.13 7.27
C GLU A 106 4.25 -9.27 6.90
N LEU A 107 4.53 -9.07 5.61
CA LEU A 107 5.60 -8.17 5.16
C LEU A 107 5.37 -6.73 5.62
N SER A 108 4.13 -6.24 5.55
CA SER A 108 3.76 -4.93 6.09
C SER A 108 3.98 -4.84 7.59
N HIS A 109 3.62 -5.89 8.34
CA HIS A 109 3.90 -5.96 9.77
C HIS A 109 5.42 -5.97 10.05
N CYS A 110 6.22 -6.76 9.32
CA CYS A 110 7.68 -6.76 9.46
C CYS A 110 8.28 -5.37 9.24
N ALA A 111 7.85 -4.65 8.19
CA ALA A 111 8.36 -3.32 7.90
C ALA A 111 7.91 -2.28 8.93
N TRP A 112 6.66 -2.35 9.38
CA TRP A 112 6.15 -1.47 10.43
C TRP A 112 6.90 -1.69 11.76
N GLU A 113 7.01 -2.94 12.22
CA GLU A 113 7.72 -3.26 13.45
C GLU A 113 9.21 -2.91 13.36
N THR A 114 9.81 -2.97 12.16
CA THR A 114 11.18 -2.48 11.94
C THR A 114 11.27 -0.98 12.18
N LEU A 115 10.39 -0.19 11.54
CA LEU A 115 10.41 1.27 11.67
C LEU A 115 10.10 1.70 13.10
N LYS A 116 9.12 1.05 13.74
CA LYS A 116 8.73 1.32 15.11
C LYS A 116 9.91 1.11 16.07
N GLU A 117 10.51 -0.08 16.07
CA GLU A 117 11.65 -0.43 16.92
C GLU A 117 12.83 0.53 16.67
N PHE A 118 13.15 0.78 15.40
CA PHE A 118 14.24 1.66 15.02
C PHE A 118 14.04 3.09 15.52
N PHE A 119 12.86 3.69 15.33
CA PHE A 119 12.60 5.06 15.79
C PHE A 119 12.51 5.16 17.31
N GLN A 120 12.04 4.12 18.01
CA GLN A 120 12.08 4.08 19.47
C GLN A 120 13.50 4.10 20.02
N GLU A 121 14.45 3.47 19.32
CA GLU A 121 15.86 3.44 19.72
C GLU A 121 16.60 4.76 19.43
N ILE A 122 16.39 5.37 18.24
CA ILE A 122 17.22 6.51 17.81
C ILE A 122 16.68 7.88 18.22
N VAL A 123 15.39 7.99 18.58
CA VAL A 123 14.79 9.28 18.93
C VAL A 123 15.04 9.53 20.42
N PRO A 124 15.75 10.61 20.80
CA PRO A 124 16.15 10.86 22.19
C PRO A 124 14.98 11.43 23.01
N VAL A 125 14.05 10.54 23.35
CA VAL A 125 12.89 10.73 24.23
C VAL A 125 12.77 9.49 25.12
N PRO A 126 12.07 9.55 26.27
CA PRO A 126 11.80 8.35 27.07
C PRO A 126 11.15 7.25 26.21
N GLU A 127 11.77 6.07 26.14
CA GLU A 127 11.38 4.99 25.21
C GLU A 127 9.91 4.56 25.39
N GLU A 128 9.42 4.54 26.64
CA GLU A 128 8.06 4.13 27.00
C GLU A 128 6.97 5.00 26.34
N ASP A 129 7.30 6.24 25.99
CA ASP A 129 6.37 7.20 25.39
C ASP A 129 6.59 7.43 23.89
N ALA A 130 7.66 6.85 23.31
CA ALA A 130 8.05 7.11 21.92
C ALA A 130 7.16 6.35 20.92
N VAL A 131 6.34 7.09 20.18
CA VAL A 131 5.41 6.51 19.20
C VAL A 131 5.57 7.18 17.83
N SER A 132 6.00 6.43 16.83
CA SER A 132 5.93 6.84 15.43
C SER A 132 4.57 6.51 14.82
N GLY A 133 4.25 7.10 13.67
CA GLY A 133 3.07 6.77 12.87
C GLY A 133 3.46 6.38 11.45
N ALA A 134 2.75 5.42 10.85
CA ALA A 134 3.01 5.01 9.48
C ALA A 134 1.74 4.62 8.71
N VAL A 135 1.79 4.83 7.40
CA VAL A 135 0.79 4.39 6.42
C VAL A 135 1.52 3.51 5.40
N VAL A 136 1.13 2.24 5.33
CA VAL A 136 1.81 1.22 4.52
C VAL A 136 0.98 0.87 3.29
N ALA A 137 1.54 1.04 2.09
CA ALA A 137 0.97 0.63 0.83
C ALA A 137 1.76 -0.54 0.22
N ILE A 138 1.08 -1.67 0.01
CA ILE A 138 1.68 -2.89 -0.56
C ILE A 138 1.59 -2.86 -2.09
N HIS A 139 2.74 -2.99 -2.75
CA HIS A 139 2.82 -3.18 -4.20
C HIS A 139 3.32 -4.59 -4.52
N SER A 140 2.64 -5.29 -5.44
CA SER A 140 2.99 -6.67 -5.84
C SER A 140 3.74 -6.78 -7.16
N PHE A 141 3.87 -5.69 -7.91
CA PHE A 141 4.51 -5.64 -9.21
C PHE A 141 5.29 -4.34 -9.38
N GLY A 142 6.33 -4.36 -10.21
CA GLY A 142 7.05 -3.16 -10.63
C GLY A 142 6.49 -2.59 -11.93
N ASP A 143 7.12 -1.55 -12.47
CA ASP A 143 6.62 -0.84 -13.66
C ASP A 143 6.42 -1.73 -14.89
N PHE A 144 7.27 -2.76 -15.03
CA PHE A 144 7.15 -3.77 -16.10
C PHE A 144 6.18 -4.92 -15.77
N LEU A 145 5.32 -4.75 -14.76
CA LEU A 145 4.34 -5.74 -14.27
C LEU A 145 4.93 -7.09 -13.82
N GLY A 146 6.26 -7.16 -13.68
CA GLY A 146 6.96 -8.32 -13.11
C GLY A 146 6.75 -8.41 -11.60
N TRP A 147 6.82 -9.63 -11.07
CA TRP A 147 6.66 -9.91 -9.63
C TRP A 147 7.72 -9.17 -8.80
N HIS A 148 7.29 -8.11 -8.12
CA HIS A 148 8.13 -7.23 -7.34
C HIS A 148 7.36 -6.79 -6.10
N HIS A 149 7.41 -7.62 -5.05
CA HIS A 149 6.78 -7.29 -3.78
C HIS A 149 7.63 -6.26 -3.05
N HIS A 150 7.05 -5.07 -2.85
CA HIS A 150 7.67 -3.96 -2.13
C HIS A 150 6.59 -3.14 -1.43
N LEU A 151 7.01 -2.38 -0.43
CA LEU A 151 6.15 -1.54 0.38
C LEU A 151 6.56 -0.10 0.20
N HIS A 152 5.60 0.77 -0.03
CA HIS A 152 5.75 2.21 0.12
C HIS A 152 5.18 2.61 1.47
N ILE A 153 5.97 3.27 2.29
CA ILE A 153 5.58 3.64 3.65
C ILE A 153 5.77 5.13 3.84
N LEU A 154 4.68 5.85 4.10
CA LEU A 154 4.74 7.21 4.61
C LEU A 154 4.80 7.13 6.13
N CYS A 155 5.94 7.46 6.71
CA CYS A 155 6.18 7.38 8.16
C CYS A 155 6.43 8.79 8.71
N THR A 156 6.03 9.07 9.95
CA THR A 156 6.51 10.26 10.66
C THR A 156 8.02 10.18 10.80
N ASP A 157 8.73 11.28 10.54
CA ASP A 157 10.19 11.32 10.58
C ASP A 157 10.72 11.55 12.01
N GLY A 158 10.27 10.71 12.93
CA GLY A 158 10.44 10.87 14.37
C GLY A 158 9.27 10.29 15.16
N CYS A 159 9.24 10.60 16.45
CA CYS A 159 8.26 10.06 17.41
C CYS A 159 7.45 11.18 18.08
N PHE A 160 6.17 10.89 18.30
CA PHE A 160 5.37 11.53 19.32
C PHE A 160 5.80 11.03 20.70
N TYR A 161 5.67 11.89 21.71
CA TYR A 161 5.93 11.54 23.10
C TYR A 161 5.18 12.48 24.06
N GLY A 162 4.98 12.02 25.30
CA GLY A 162 4.19 12.73 26.31
C GLY A 162 2.82 13.16 25.80
N SER A 163 2.38 14.36 26.16
CA SER A 163 1.08 14.92 25.78
C SER A 163 1.04 15.52 24.35
N GLY A 164 1.54 14.78 23.36
CA GLY A 164 1.44 15.16 21.94
C GLY A 164 2.60 16.01 21.41
N MET A 165 3.74 16.05 22.11
CA MET A 165 4.97 16.63 21.58
C MET A 165 5.54 15.74 20.48
N PHE A 166 6.29 16.31 19.54
CA PHE A 166 6.95 15.57 18.47
C PHE A 166 8.45 15.87 18.44
N ARG A 167 9.26 14.81 18.38
CA ARG A 167 10.72 14.92 18.20
C ARG A 167 11.13 14.29 16.89
N VAL A 168 11.76 15.11 16.05
CA VAL A 168 12.35 14.67 14.77
C VAL A 168 13.50 13.73 15.05
N ALA A 169 13.62 12.67 14.24
CA ALA A 169 14.73 11.74 14.33
C ALA A 169 16.06 12.42 13.96
N PRO A 170 17.17 12.05 14.63
CA PRO A 170 18.50 12.49 14.20
C PRO A 170 18.84 11.94 12.81
N LEU A 171 19.97 12.35 12.25
CA LEU A 171 20.51 11.68 11.06
C LEU A 171 20.88 10.24 11.42
N PHE A 172 20.56 9.30 10.53
CA PHE A 172 20.82 7.88 10.74
C PHE A 172 21.19 7.17 9.45
N GLU A 173 21.89 6.05 9.58
CA GLU A 173 22.23 5.17 8.46
C GLU A 173 21.18 4.08 8.26
N LEU A 174 20.86 3.80 6.99
CA LEU A 174 19.87 2.77 6.65
C LEU A 174 20.32 1.34 6.97
N LYS A 175 21.61 1.09 7.19
CA LYS A 175 22.15 -0.25 7.43
C LYS A 175 21.58 -0.91 8.69
N HIS A 176 21.33 -0.15 9.75
CA HIS A 176 20.75 -0.68 10.99
C HIS A 176 19.30 -1.11 10.75
N LEU A 177 18.52 -0.25 10.09
CA LEU A 177 17.14 -0.52 9.69
C LEU A 177 17.05 -1.73 8.74
N GLU A 178 17.98 -1.86 7.80
CA GLU A 178 18.08 -3.04 6.92
C GLU A 178 18.33 -4.32 7.71
N ALA A 179 19.22 -4.29 8.71
CA ALA A 179 19.55 -5.46 9.52
C ALA A 179 18.34 -5.97 10.32
N ILE A 180 17.59 -5.05 10.96
CA ILE A 180 16.37 -5.36 11.70
C ILE A 180 15.31 -5.93 10.75
N PHE A 181 15.07 -5.28 9.60
CA PHE A 181 14.09 -5.75 8.62
C PHE A 181 14.42 -7.14 8.10
N ARG A 182 15.69 -7.37 7.74
CA ARG A 182 16.19 -8.66 7.29
C ARG A 182 15.92 -9.75 8.33
N HIS A 183 16.20 -9.48 9.60
CA HIS A 183 15.92 -10.43 10.69
C HIS A 183 14.42 -10.75 10.78
N LYS A 184 13.54 -9.74 10.79
CA LYS A 184 12.09 -9.94 10.88
C LYS A 184 11.53 -10.71 9.67
N VAL A 185 12.01 -10.43 8.46
CA VAL A 185 11.61 -11.16 7.25
C VAL A 185 12.03 -12.63 7.32
N PHE A 186 13.25 -12.93 7.75
CA PHE A 186 13.67 -14.33 7.92
C PHE A 186 12.88 -15.03 9.01
N LYS A 187 12.64 -14.39 10.15
CA LYS A 187 11.82 -14.93 11.23
C LYS A 187 10.38 -15.21 10.81
N MET A 188 9.81 -14.40 9.91
CA MET A 188 8.48 -14.63 9.35
C MET A 188 8.44 -15.84 8.39
N LEU A 189 9.55 -16.16 7.73
CA LEU A 189 9.62 -17.23 6.72
C LEU A 189 10.09 -18.59 7.27
N LEU A 190 10.65 -18.63 8.49
CA LEU A 190 11.19 -19.81 9.17
C LEU A 190 10.28 -20.26 10.31
#